data_AF-A0A6F9DG56-F1
#
_entry.id   AF-A0A6F9DG56-F1
#
_cell.length_a   1.000
_cell.length_b   1.000
_cell.length_c   1.000
_cell.angle_alpha   90.00
_cell.angle_beta   90.00
_cell.angle_gamma   90.00
#
_symmetry.space_group_name_H-M   'P 1'
#
loop_
_entity.id
_entity.type
_entity.pdbx_description
1 polymer ?
#
loop_
_entity_poly.entity_id
_entity_poly.type
_entity_poly.pdbx_seq_one_letter_code
_entity_poly.pdbx_strand_id
1 'polypeptide(L)'
;MCSGETKMFKLLKCCILLSASFSISCGMQSCEEMKGKTFRSGVYNLNTTDGVEYQTYCDMLTNGGGWTLVASIHENNVHDNGRCTVGDKRSSEQGNNQNTNNGDGNWENLKTFGNVASATSNDFKCLVYFSIDDAKDIMIWQVPNNTPLSMWRSNSYLRYRTYGQFLNKLGGNLQNLF
;
A
#
# COMPACT_ATOMS: atom_id res chain seq x y z
N MET A 1 38.41 -38.74 33.44
CA MET A 1 38.31 -39.14 32.02
C MET A 1 37.96 -37.90 31.19
N CYS A 2 38.85 -37.60 30.24
CA CYS A 2 38.83 -36.66 29.10
C CYS A 2 38.57 -35.15 29.29
N SER A 3 39.70 -34.43 29.25
CA SER A 3 39.99 -33.11 28.64
C SER A 3 39.27 -32.86 27.30
N GLY A 4 38.67 -31.69 27.05
CA GLY A 4 39.23 -30.51 26.34
C GLY A 4 38.41 -30.30 25.04
N GLU A 5 38.07 -29.14 24.45
CA GLU A 5 38.52 -27.74 24.50
C GLU A 5 37.39 -26.80 23.97
N THR A 6 37.63 -25.51 24.16
CA THR A 6 36.95 -24.24 23.81
C THR A 6 36.19 -24.12 22.47
N LYS A 7 35.13 -23.27 22.47
CA LYS A 7 34.94 -22.19 21.48
C LYS A 7 33.93 -21.11 21.95
N MET A 8 34.38 -19.86 21.84
CA MET A 8 33.59 -18.62 21.96
C MET A 8 32.38 -18.61 21.01
N PHE A 9 31.21 -18.18 21.51
CA PHE A 9 30.30 -17.33 20.73
C PHE A 9 29.80 -16.18 21.60
N LYS A 10 30.11 -14.97 21.13
CA LYS A 10 29.65 -13.67 21.63
C LYS A 10 28.19 -13.44 21.20
N LEU A 11 27.52 -12.63 22.02
CA LEU A 11 26.43 -11.69 21.70
C LEU A 11 24.98 -12.22 21.60
N LEU A 12 24.21 -11.78 22.62
CA LEU A 12 22.94 -11.03 22.50
C LEU A 12 21.65 -11.82 22.20
N LYS A 13 20.83 -12.06 23.24
CA LYS A 13 19.61 -11.28 23.53
C LYS A 13 18.85 -11.92 24.69
N CYS A 14 18.58 -11.13 25.73
CA CYS A 14 17.57 -11.43 26.72
C CYS A 14 16.20 -11.21 26.05
N CYS A 15 15.51 -12.29 25.65
CA CYS A 15 14.08 -12.22 25.38
C CYS A 15 13.36 -12.62 26.66
N ILE A 16 12.92 -11.62 27.41
CA ILE A 16 11.90 -11.80 28.44
C ILE A 16 10.66 -12.33 27.71
N LEU A 17 10.27 -13.58 27.98
CA LEU A 17 8.97 -14.11 27.58
C LEU A 17 7.93 -13.48 28.52
N LEU A 18 7.28 -12.41 28.07
CA LEU A 18 6.03 -11.95 28.66
C LEU A 18 4.90 -12.78 28.06
N SER A 19 4.09 -13.41 28.89
CA SER A 19 2.80 -13.95 28.49
C SER A 19 1.89 -12.79 28.10
N ALA A 20 1.89 -12.42 26.83
CA ALA A 20 0.85 -11.55 26.31
C ALA A 20 -0.46 -12.35 26.33
N SER A 21 -1.43 -11.90 27.12
CA SER A 21 -2.82 -12.25 26.89
C SER A 21 -3.12 -11.88 25.44
N PHE A 22 -3.46 -12.88 24.62
CA PHE A 22 -3.89 -12.67 23.24
C PHE A 22 -5.15 -11.80 23.28
N SER A 23 -4.98 -10.48 23.24
CA SER A 23 -6.02 -9.63 22.71
C SER A 23 -5.98 -9.91 21.21
N ILE A 24 -6.96 -10.66 20.72
CA ILE A 24 -7.23 -10.67 19.29
C ILE A 24 -7.52 -9.21 18.94
N SER A 25 -6.50 -8.50 18.46
CA SER A 25 -6.69 -7.26 17.74
C SER A 25 -7.45 -7.67 16.48
N CYS A 26 -8.77 -7.66 16.55
CA CYS A 26 -9.68 -7.73 15.41
C CYS A 26 -9.60 -6.39 14.66
N GLY A 27 -8.39 -6.02 14.24
CA GLY A 27 -8.16 -4.90 13.34
C GLY A 27 -8.71 -5.30 11.99
N MET A 28 -9.53 -4.45 11.40
CA MET A 28 -10.09 -4.71 10.08
C MET A 28 -8.97 -4.62 9.05
N GLN A 29 -8.91 -5.58 8.13
CA GLN A 29 -7.78 -5.70 7.21
C GLN A 29 -7.92 -4.82 5.98
N SER A 30 -9.14 -4.46 5.64
CA SER A 30 -9.47 -3.62 4.50
C SER A 30 -10.73 -2.81 4.76
N CYS A 31 -11.02 -1.85 3.89
CA CYS A 31 -12.26 -1.07 3.96
C CYS A 31 -13.50 -1.93 3.69
N GLU A 32 -13.38 -3.08 3.01
CA GLU A 32 -14.49 -3.99 2.73
C GLU A 32 -15.05 -4.57 4.05
N GLU A 33 -14.17 -4.94 4.99
CA GLU A 33 -14.55 -5.46 6.32
C GLU A 33 -15.23 -4.41 7.23
N MET A 34 -15.17 -3.13 6.84
CA MET A 34 -15.83 -2.01 7.51
C MET A 34 -17.26 -1.77 7.00
N LYS A 35 -17.69 -2.43 5.93
CA LYS A 35 -19.05 -2.26 5.40
C LYS A 35 -20.09 -2.64 6.45
N GLY A 36 -21.14 -1.82 6.54
CA GLY A 36 -22.19 -1.95 7.55
C GLY A 36 -21.79 -1.46 8.95
N LYS A 37 -20.50 -1.25 9.23
CA LYS A 37 -20.01 -0.64 10.47
C LYS A 37 -19.87 0.88 10.33
N THR A 38 -19.49 1.36 9.15
CA THR A 38 -19.41 2.79 8.81
C THR A 38 -19.88 3.03 7.38
N PHE A 39 -20.44 4.23 7.16
CA PHE A 39 -20.89 4.72 5.85
C PHE A 39 -20.15 5.99 5.43
N ARG A 40 -19.14 6.43 6.22
CA ARG A 40 -18.39 7.65 5.96
C ARG A 40 -17.08 7.32 5.28
N SER A 41 -16.84 7.90 4.12
CA SER A 41 -15.50 7.87 3.52
C SER A 41 -14.54 8.71 4.36
N GLY A 42 -13.27 8.32 4.41
CA GLY A 42 -12.29 8.97 5.26
C GLY A 42 -11.03 8.15 5.46
N VAL A 43 -10.13 8.66 6.28
CA VAL A 43 -8.89 7.97 6.64
C VAL A 43 -9.14 7.08 7.85
N TYR A 44 -8.72 5.81 7.76
CA TYR A 44 -8.85 4.81 8.80
C TYR A 44 -7.50 4.17 9.10
N ASN A 45 -7.32 3.77 10.35
CA ASN A 45 -6.23 2.88 10.76
C ASN A 45 -6.74 1.45 10.72
N LEU A 46 -6.03 0.60 9.98
CA LEU A 46 -6.36 -0.79 9.70
C LEU A 46 -5.12 -1.66 9.98
N ASN A 47 -5.30 -2.97 10.05
CA ASN A 47 -4.19 -3.89 10.37
C ASN A 47 -4.08 -4.96 9.31
N THR A 48 -2.87 -5.29 8.86
CA THR A 48 -2.69 -6.50 8.05
C THR A 48 -2.96 -7.77 8.84
N THR A 49 -3.05 -8.91 8.15
CA THR A 49 -3.16 -10.25 8.76
C THR A 49 -2.10 -10.50 9.83
N ASP A 50 -0.88 -9.98 9.62
CA ASP A 50 0.26 -10.10 10.53
C ASP A 50 0.24 -9.08 11.67
N GLY A 51 -0.83 -8.28 11.78
CA GLY A 51 -1.04 -7.29 12.83
C GLY A 51 -0.36 -5.93 12.61
N VAL A 52 0.23 -5.69 11.43
CA VAL A 52 0.89 -4.41 11.13
C VAL A 52 -0.15 -3.33 10.88
N GLU A 53 -0.17 -2.31 11.73
CA GLU A 53 -1.07 -1.16 11.54
C GLU A 53 -0.61 -0.32 10.33
N TYR A 54 -1.58 0.12 9.54
CA TYR A 54 -1.37 1.04 8.44
C TYR A 54 -2.56 2.00 8.32
N GLN A 55 -2.30 3.18 7.77
CA GLN A 55 -3.31 4.20 7.54
C GLN A 55 -3.65 4.27 6.05
N THR A 56 -4.94 4.29 5.72
CA THR A 56 -5.43 4.39 4.34
C THR A 56 -6.72 5.20 4.24
N TYR A 57 -7.04 5.70 3.04
CA TYR A 57 -8.34 6.26 2.72
C TYR A 57 -9.31 5.16 2.28
N CYS A 58 -10.48 5.13 2.89
CA CYS A 58 -11.60 4.29 2.51
C CYS A 58 -12.68 5.09 1.80
N ASP A 59 -13.05 4.67 0.60
CA ASP A 59 -14.30 5.13 -0.01
C ASP A 59 -15.45 4.19 0.36
N MET A 60 -16.29 4.66 1.29
CA MET A 60 -17.44 3.92 1.83
C MET A 60 -18.75 4.27 1.10
N LEU A 61 -18.70 5.05 0.02
CA LEU A 61 -19.89 5.52 -0.70
C LEU A 61 -20.08 4.85 -2.07
N THR A 62 -19.01 4.60 -2.82
CA THR A 62 -19.14 4.07 -4.18
C THR A 62 -19.60 2.62 -4.15
N ASN A 63 -20.78 2.35 -4.75
CA ASN A 63 -21.36 1.01 -4.88
C ASN A 63 -21.47 0.24 -3.55
N GLY A 64 -21.88 0.93 -2.47
CA GLY A 64 -22.00 0.33 -1.15
C GLY A 64 -20.72 0.35 -0.31
N GLY A 65 -19.65 0.97 -0.83
CA GLY A 65 -18.41 1.17 -0.09
C GLY A 65 -17.47 -0.03 -0.11
N GLY A 66 -16.43 0.05 0.72
CA GLY A 66 -15.43 -1.01 0.85
C GLY A 66 -14.14 -0.82 0.07
N TRP A 67 -13.98 0.32 -0.59
CA TRP A 67 -12.81 0.57 -1.43
C TRP A 67 -11.64 1.08 -0.61
N THR A 68 -10.52 0.36 -0.66
CA THR A 68 -9.27 0.69 0.03
C THR A 68 -8.30 1.39 -0.91
N LEU A 69 -7.80 2.59 -0.57
CA LEU A 69 -6.72 3.22 -1.32
C LEU A 69 -5.40 2.47 -1.05
N VAL A 70 -4.85 1.83 -2.08
CA VAL A 70 -3.59 1.08 -1.92
C VAL A 70 -2.39 1.76 -2.56
N ALA A 71 -2.63 2.65 -3.51
CA ALA A 71 -1.61 3.33 -4.29
C ALA A 71 -2.13 4.62 -4.92
N SER A 72 -1.22 5.55 -5.15
CA SER A 72 -1.35 6.68 -6.07
C SER A 72 -0.12 6.75 -6.98
N ILE A 73 -0.33 7.28 -8.17
CA ILE A 73 0.70 7.57 -9.18
C ILE A 73 0.66 9.07 -9.39
N HIS A 74 1.76 9.75 -9.10
CA HIS A 74 1.84 11.21 -9.16
C HIS A 74 3.05 11.64 -9.98
N GLU A 75 2.80 12.42 -11.02
CA GLU A 75 3.83 13.07 -11.82
C GLU A 75 4.26 14.38 -11.14
N ASN A 76 5.54 14.46 -10.76
CA ASN A 76 6.09 15.64 -10.08
C ASN A 76 6.79 16.62 -11.02
N ASN A 77 7.32 16.17 -12.17
CA ASN A 77 7.98 17.03 -13.13
C ASN A 77 8.01 16.44 -14.55
N VAL A 78 6.98 16.74 -15.35
CA VAL A 78 6.94 16.36 -16.77
C VAL A 78 7.83 17.24 -17.67
N HIS A 79 8.43 18.30 -17.12
CA HIS A 79 9.22 19.31 -17.84
C HIS A 79 10.71 19.23 -17.51
N ASP A 80 11.53 20.09 -18.14
CA ASP A 80 12.90 20.42 -17.73
C ASP A 80 13.80 19.23 -17.34
N ASN A 81 14.03 18.28 -18.26
CA ASN A 81 14.83 17.08 -18.04
C ASN A 81 14.34 16.15 -16.91
N GLY A 82 13.09 16.29 -16.45
CA GLY A 82 12.43 15.42 -15.45
C GLY A 82 12.08 14.02 -15.98
N ARG A 83 12.96 13.41 -16.78
CA ARG A 83 12.74 12.07 -17.33
C ARG A 83 13.46 11.04 -16.48
N CYS A 84 12.70 10.26 -15.73
CA CYS A 84 13.21 9.22 -14.83
C CYS A 84 14.16 9.81 -13.77
N THR A 85 13.71 10.87 -13.11
CA THR A 85 14.43 11.60 -12.07
C THR A 85 13.83 11.31 -10.68
N VAL A 86 14.36 11.96 -9.65
CA VAL A 86 13.80 11.82 -8.29
C VAL A 86 12.32 12.22 -8.30
N GLY A 87 11.46 11.31 -7.82
CA GLY A 87 10.01 11.41 -7.89
C GLY A 87 9.36 10.38 -8.81
N ASP A 88 10.08 9.88 -9.82
CA ASP A 88 9.55 8.95 -10.84
C ASP A 88 9.47 7.49 -10.36
N LYS A 89 8.90 7.26 -9.17
CA LYS A 89 8.94 5.95 -8.48
C LYS A 89 8.18 4.86 -9.23
N ARG A 90 7.22 5.23 -10.07
CA ARG A 90 6.44 4.29 -10.89
C ARG A 90 7.14 3.88 -12.18
N SER A 91 8.32 4.44 -12.45
CA SER A 91 9.19 4.06 -13.56
C SER A 91 10.62 3.80 -13.07
N SER A 92 11.46 4.83 -12.99
CA SER A 92 12.87 4.77 -12.56
C SER A 92 13.30 6.10 -12.00
N GLU A 93 13.98 6.11 -10.84
CA GLU A 93 14.68 7.31 -10.34
C GLU A 93 16.16 7.34 -10.77
N GLN A 94 16.57 6.43 -11.65
CA GLN A 94 17.97 6.24 -12.10
C GLN A 94 18.22 6.67 -13.55
N GLY A 95 17.35 7.52 -14.09
CA GLY A 95 17.37 7.92 -15.50
C GLY A 95 16.92 6.80 -16.44
N ASN A 96 17.09 7.06 -17.74
CA ASN A 96 16.86 6.08 -18.80
C ASN A 96 18.09 5.18 -18.95
N ASN A 97 18.24 4.21 -18.05
CA ASN A 97 19.40 3.33 -17.98
C ASN A 97 19.07 1.93 -18.54
N GLN A 98 19.75 1.54 -19.63
CA GLN A 98 19.58 0.23 -20.28
C GLN A 98 20.03 -0.96 -19.41
N ASN A 99 20.78 -0.71 -18.32
CA ASN A 99 21.16 -1.78 -17.38
C ASN A 99 20.09 -2.03 -16.31
N THR A 100 19.06 -1.19 -16.22
CA THR A 100 17.94 -1.31 -15.27
C THR A 100 16.64 -1.50 -16.02
N ASN A 101 16.50 -2.67 -16.68
CA ASN A 101 15.37 -2.97 -17.56
C ASN A 101 13.99 -2.87 -16.89
N ASN A 102 13.92 -3.08 -15.56
CA ASN A 102 12.68 -3.02 -14.79
C ASN A 102 12.52 -1.69 -14.02
N GLY A 103 13.42 -0.72 -14.27
CA GLY A 103 13.49 0.52 -13.50
C GLY A 103 13.61 0.26 -11.99
N ASP A 104 12.78 0.95 -11.21
CA ASP A 104 12.73 0.78 -9.76
C ASP A 104 11.98 -0.50 -9.32
N GLY A 105 11.18 -1.11 -10.21
CA GLY A 105 10.40 -2.32 -9.94
C GLY A 105 9.30 -2.15 -8.89
N ASN A 106 8.85 -0.93 -8.61
CA ASN A 106 7.91 -0.64 -7.52
C ASN A 106 6.48 -1.15 -7.76
N TRP A 107 6.19 -1.74 -8.92
CA TRP A 107 4.93 -2.45 -9.18
C TRP A 107 4.89 -3.84 -8.52
N GLU A 108 6.03 -4.53 -8.51
CA GLU A 108 6.15 -5.94 -8.11
C GLU A 108 6.85 -6.09 -6.76
N ASN A 109 7.70 -5.14 -6.37
CA ASN A 109 8.45 -5.24 -5.12
C ASN A 109 7.59 -4.89 -3.87
N LEU A 110 8.14 -5.14 -2.69
CA LEU A 110 7.48 -4.86 -1.40
C LEU A 110 7.75 -3.44 -0.87
N LYS A 111 8.37 -2.54 -1.65
CA LYS A 111 8.63 -1.17 -1.19
C LYS A 111 7.30 -0.43 -1.02
N THR A 112 7.23 0.35 0.05
CA THR A 112 6.13 1.28 0.36
C THR A 112 6.70 2.69 0.49
N PHE A 113 5.88 3.70 0.22
CA PHE A 113 6.29 5.10 0.24
C PHE A 113 5.09 6.05 0.31
N GLY A 114 5.36 7.28 0.75
CA GLY A 114 4.36 8.33 0.90
C GLY A 114 3.42 8.09 2.08
N ASN A 115 2.43 8.96 2.19
CA ASN A 115 1.32 8.83 3.13
C ASN A 115 0.02 9.21 2.44
N VAL A 116 -1.11 8.84 3.05
CA VAL A 116 -2.44 9.06 2.47
C VAL A 116 -2.72 10.54 2.25
N ALA A 117 -2.37 11.40 3.22
CA ALA A 117 -2.66 12.82 3.14
C ALA A 117 -1.96 13.50 1.95
N SER A 118 -0.81 12.97 1.51
CA SER A 118 -0.04 13.48 0.37
C SER A 118 -0.28 12.72 -0.94
N ALA A 119 -1.26 11.82 -1.04
CA ALA A 119 -1.42 10.95 -2.22
C ALA A 119 -1.73 11.70 -3.53
N THR A 120 -2.17 12.95 -3.46
CA THR A 120 -2.36 13.84 -4.63
C THR A 120 -1.20 14.82 -4.83
N SER A 121 -0.17 14.78 -4.00
CA SER A 121 0.98 15.69 -4.05
C SER A 121 2.30 14.93 -4.21
N ASN A 122 2.30 13.62 -4.02
CA ASN A 122 3.42 12.70 -4.18
C ASN A 122 2.88 11.28 -4.43
N ASP A 123 3.75 10.41 -4.92
CA ASP A 123 3.48 8.98 -5.02
C ASP A 123 3.12 8.38 -3.64
N PHE A 124 2.16 7.47 -3.66
CA PHE A 124 1.74 6.72 -2.48
C PHE A 124 1.68 5.22 -2.81
N LYS A 125 2.20 4.38 -1.93
CA LYS A 125 2.01 2.92 -1.96
C LYS A 125 2.09 2.40 -0.55
N CYS A 126 1.04 1.74 -0.08
CA CYS A 126 1.01 1.14 1.26
C CYS A 126 1.15 -0.38 1.22
N LEU A 127 1.37 -0.98 2.39
CA LEU A 127 1.61 -2.41 2.60
C LEU A 127 0.50 -3.28 1.99
N VAL A 128 -0.76 -2.84 2.11
CA VAL A 128 -1.92 -3.59 1.58
C VAL A 128 -2.07 -3.55 0.07
N TYR A 129 -1.18 -2.87 -0.66
CA TYR A 129 -1.08 -3.04 -2.11
C TYR A 129 -0.81 -4.50 -2.51
N PHE A 130 -0.02 -5.20 -1.70
CA PHE A 130 0.39 -6.58 -1.95
C PHE A 130 -0.11 -7.59 -0.92
N SER A 131 -0.55 -7.14 0.26
CA SER A 131 -1.00 -8.05 1.33
C SER A 131 -2.51 -8.21 1.43
N ILE A 132 -3.29 -7.57 0.55
CA ILE A 132 -4.72 -7.82 0.45
C ILE A 132 -4.93 -9.06 -0.43
N ASP A 133 -5.54 -10.10 0.11
CA ASP A 133 -5.63 -11.39 -0.58
C ASP A 133 -7.02 -11.64 -1.20
N ASP A 134 -7.99 -10.79 -0.90
CA ASP A 134 -9.40 -10.96 -1.26
C ASP A 134 -9.98 -9.80 -2.07
N ALA A 135 -9.13 -8.92 -2.63
CA ALA A 135 -9.62 -7.86 -3.51
C ALA A 135 -10.14 -8.46 -4.82
N LYS A 136 -11.27 -7.91 -5.28
CA LYS A 136 -12.03 -8.46 -6.43
C LYS A 136 -11.93 -7.56 -7.65
N ASP A 137 -12.00 -6.26 -7.43
CA ASP A 137 -12.12 -5.24 -8.45
C ASP A 137 -11.18 -4.07 -8.16
N ILE A 138 -10.87 -3.28 -9.18
CA ILE A 138 -10.06 -2.07 -9.04
C ILE A 138 -10.94 -0.83 -9.25
N MET A 139 -10.60 0.26 -8.57
CA MET A 139 -11.19 1.58 -8.78
C MET A 139 -10.08 2.60 -8.98
N ILE A 140 -10.26 3.46 -9.98
CA ILE A 140 -9.30 4.50 -10.34
C ILE A 140 -10.00 5.85 -10.29
N TRP A 141 -9.40 6.77 -9.56
CA TRP A 141 -9.80 8.18 -9.51
C TRP A 141 -8.67 9.01 -10.11
N GLN A 142 -9.02 9.90 -11.03
CA GLN A 142 -8.12 10.94 -11.51
C GLN A 142 -8.43 12.23 -10.75
N VAL A 143 -7.60 12.53 -9.75
CA VAL A 143 -7.77 13.69 -8.86
C VAL A 143 -6.73 14.75 -9.24
N PRO A 144 -7.08 16.05 -9.34
CA PRO A 144 -6.10 17.10 -9.58
C PRO A 144 -5.01 17.12 -8.50
N ASN A 145 -3.77 17.42 -8.90
CA ASN A 145 -2.66 17.52 -7.97
C ASN A 145 -2.94 18.52 -6.84
N ASN A 146 -2.41 18.25 -5.65
CA ASN A 146 -2.56 19.05 -4.42
C ASN A 146 -4.01 19.25 -3.94
N THR A 147 -4.96 18.46 -4.44
CA THR A 147 -6.33 18.50 -3.93
C THR A 147 -6.38 17.98 -2.49
N PRO A 148 -6.95 18.71 -1.52
CA PRO A 148 -7.07 18.22 -0.15
C PRO A 148 -8.00 17.00 -0.09
N LEU A 149 -7.74 16.08 0.84
CA LEU A 149 -8.43 14.78 0.94
C LEU A 149 -9.96 14.89 0.96
N SER A 150 -10.51 15.91 1.65
CA SER A 150 -11.95 16.16 1.73
C SER A 150 -12.59 16.47 0.37
N MET A 151 -11.81 16.92 -0.61
CA MET A 151 -12.26 17.32 -1.94
C MET A 151 -11.91 16.31 -3.04
N TRP A 152 -11.20 15.21 -2.73
CA TRP A 152 -10.83 14.21 -3.74
C TRP A 152 -12.04 13.72 -4.52
N ARG A 153 -13.11 13.34 -3.83
CA ARG A 153 -14.33 12.80 -4.45
C ARG A 153 -15.05 13.84 -5.33
N SER A 154 -15.14 15.09 -4.88
CA SER A 154 -15.86 16.17 -5.58
C SER A 154 -15.09 16.73 -6.77
N ASN A 155 -13.76 16.75 -6.68
CA ASN A 155 -12.90 17.39 -7.68
C ASN A 155 -12.26 16.38 -8.64
N SER A 156 -12.54 15.08 -8.49
CA SER A 156 -12.06 14.06 -9.44
C SER A 156 -12.60 14.33 -10.84
N TYR A 157 -11.73 14.38 -11.84
CA TYR A 157 -12.12 14.46 -13.26
C TYR A 157 -12.82 13.18 -13.70
N LEU A 158 -12.23 12.03 -13.37
CA LEU A 158 -12.75 10.71 -13.69
C LEU A 158 -12.76 9.84 -12.44
N ARG A 159 -13.83 9.06 -12.29
CA ARG A 159 -13.93 8.00 -11.28
C ARG A 159 -14.61 6.81 -11.92
N TYR A 160 -13.89 5.70 -12.03
CA TYR A 160 -14.40 4.47 -12.63
C TYR A 160 -13.83 3.27 -11.91
N ARG A 161 -14.52 2.13 -12.07
CA ARG A 161 -14.17 0.88 -11.43
C ARG A 161 -14.50 -0.28 -12.36
N THR A 162 -13.84 -1.40 -12.15
CA THR A 162 -14.28 -2.66 -12.74
C THR A 162 -15.53 -3.18 -12.05
N TYR A 163 -16.20 -4.09 -12.74
CA TYR A 163 -17.26 -4.93 -12.19
C TYR A 163 -17.09 -6.30 -12.86
N GLY A 164 -16.98 -7.36 -12.06
CA GLY A 164 -16.73 -8.71 -12.58
C GLY A 164 -15.71 -9.51 -11.81
N GLN A 165 -15.12 -8.94 -10.75
CA GLN A 165 -14.27 -9.64 -9.80
C GLN A 165 -13.05 -10.30 -10.45
N PHE A 166 -12.44 -9.62 -11.43
CA PHE A 166 -11.39 -10.20 -12.25
C PHE A 166 -10.12 -10.56 -11.46
N LEU A 167 -9.85 -9.86 -10.34
CA LEU A 167 -8.70 -10.13 -9.48
C LEU A 167 -8.77 -11.51 -8.82
N ASN A 168 -9.95 -12.11 -8.65
CA ASN A 168 -10.09 -13.48 -8.15
C ASN A 168 -9.28 -14.50 -8.97
N LYS A 169 -9.10 -14.24 -10.27
CA LYS A 169 -8.35 -15.11 -11.18
C LYS A 169 -6.88 -14.74 -11.30
N LEU A 170 -6.47 -13.61 -10.72
CA LEU A 170 -5.15 -12.98 -10.87
C LEU A 170 -4.47 -12.79 -9.51
N GLY A 171 -4.75 -13.68 -8.54
CA GLY A 171 -4.10 -13.68 -7.24
C GLY A 171 -4.59 -12.63 -6.25
N GLY A 172 -5.72 -11.96 -6.50
CA GLY A 172 -6.42 -11.16 -5.48
C GLY A 172 -5.85 -9.76 -5.20
N ASN A 173 -4.79 -9.31 -5.88
CA ASN A 173 -4.26 -7.96 -5.76
C ASN A 173 -3.44 -7.52 -6.99
N LEU A 174 -2.96 -6.27 -6.95
CA LEU A 174 -2.17 -5.69 -8.03
C LEU A 174 -0.74 -6.23 -8.11
N GLN A 175 -0.15 -6.73 -7.01
CA GLN A 175 1.18 -7.32 -7.08
C GLN A 175 1.15 -8.60 -7.90
N ASN A 176 0.18 -9.50 -7.66
CA ASN A 176 0.05 -10.76 -8.40
C ASN A 176 -0.38 -10.58 -9.88
N LEU A 177 -0.81 -9.37 -10.25
CA LEU A 177 -1.11 -9.01 -11.63
C LEU A 177 0.15 -8.76 -12.47
N PHE A 178 1.24 -8.29 -11.85
CA PHE A 178 2.52 -7.98 -12.49
C PHE A 178 3.54 -9.08 -12.20
#